data_AF-A0A7C8M990-F1
#
_entry.id   AF-A0A7C8M990-F1
#
_cell.length_a   1.000
_cell.length_b   1.000
_cell.length_c   1.000
_cell.angle_alpha   90.00
_cell.angle_beta   90.00
_cell.angle_gamma   90.00
#
_symmetry.space_group_name_H-M   'P 1'
#
loop_
_entity.id
_entity.type
_entity.pdbx_description
1 polymer ?
#
loop_
_entity_poly.entity_id
_entity_poly.type
_entity_poly.pdbx_seq_one_letter_code
_entity_poly.pdbx_strand_id
1 'polypeptide(L)'
;MSGRGPYRFPGPSWGRRPPQTRSDKVKEAMINGVLYVSLFTIASVLVVVTSPILVPLLVWEAGDSIKECVVGQRGACKARKKTRGLQQQRERERLQPEIKSRERALTRTGIRVGEAAGNSGSVPMRMKSQAQCRLLALPSELRNQIYEEVIGKEEIHVILLDGKLCSFRCRHPEFHTRRYGPEHCWVSSFDENKRFLHRHKYHNPGIEVIPFLQSCRRIYNETITLLYAAPTFLLHDAPSILAFTSTILPKRFASIRHLHIDTRHRATDWPLTWSFIGDFTYRSLHALSLPVLNPIPSSLPFGPSLRLSTPLGPWYHVCYVLRKMRGLRVLQMDLEWDTLWNTWDDQLARYKPERCVLGPLIGNVRPSLTEYEVRFTFLPDDLLYWTRRPFVSVEENDIWEE
;
A
#
# COMPACT_ATOMS: atom_id res chain seq x y z
N MET A 1 41.44 -6.41 -44.99
CA MET A 1 42.03 -7.74 -45.17
C MET A 1 40.95 -8.77 -44.90
N SER A 2 40.83 -9.77 -45.80
CA SER A 2 40.18 -11.09 -45.67
C SER A 2 38.74 -11.16 -45.12
N GLY A 3 37.75 -11.78 -45.78
CA GLY A 3 37.79 -12.65 -46.94
C GLY A 3 36.37 -13.11 -47.28
N ARG A 4 36.12 -13.28 -48.59
CA ARG A 4 34.87 -13.74 -49.19
C ARG A 4 34.75 -15.27 -49.10
N GLY A 5 33.51 -15.78 -49.17
CA GLY A 5 33.20 -17.14 -49.60
C GLY A 5 31.78 -17.22 -50.16
N PRO A 6 31.56 -17.54 -51.45
CA PRO A 6 30.23 -17.62 -52.07
C PRO A 6 29.77 -19.08 -52.26
N TYR A 7 28.50 -19.38 -52.00
CA TYR A 7 27.87 -20.63 -52.41
C TYR A 7 26.98 -20.41 -53.63
N ARG A 8 27.34 -21.05 -54.75
CA ARG A 8 26.51 -21.23 -55.95
C ARG A 8 25.67 -22.50 -55.80
N PHE A 9 24.40 -22.43 -56.20
CA PHE A 9 23.58 -23.61 -56.50
C PHE A 9 23.19 -23.62 -57.98
N PRO A 10 23.03 -24.82 -58.59
CA PRO A 10 22.89 -24.99 -60.03
C PRO A 10 21.46 -24.75 -60.50
N GLY A 11 21.32 -24.15 -61.68
CA GLY A 11 20.05 -23.97 -62.37
C GLY A 11 19.53 -25.28 -62.98
N PRO A 12 18.20 -25.47 -63.06
CA PRO A 12 17.62 -26.63 -63.72
C PRO A 12 17.61 -26.47 -65.25
N SER A 13 17.90 -27.58 -65.92
CA SER A 13 17.88 -27.75 -67.38
C SER A 13 16.45 -27.76 -67.92
N TRP A 14 16.18 -26.92 -68.92
CA TRP A 14 14.90 -26.89 -69.64
C TRP A 14 14.89 -27.93 -70.76
N GLY A 15 14.20 -29.04 -70.54
CA GLY A 15 13.84 -30.00 -71.58
C GLY A 15 12.69 -29.48 -72.44
N ARG A 16 12.91 -29.36 -73.76
CA ARG A 16 11.88 -29.01 -74.75
C ARG A 16 10.84 -30.14 -74.82
N ARG A 17 9.56 -29.82 -74.58
CA ARG A 17 8.42 -30.72 -74.87
C ARG A 17 7.93 -30.53 -76.31
N PRO A 18 7.45 -31.60 -76.97
CA PRO A 18 6.92 -31.55 -78.32
C PRO A 18 5.58 -30.78 -78.42
N PRO A 19 5.24 -30.25 -79.60
CA PRO A 19 4.03 -29.45 -79.80
C PRO A 19 2.77 -30.32 -79.69
N GLN A 20 1.98 -30.09 -78.65
CA GLN A 20 0.62 -30.63 -78.55
C GLN A 20 -0.33 -29.84 -79.44
N THR A 21 -1.06 -30.57 -80.28
CA THR A 21 -2.08 -30.09 -81.21
C THR A 21 -3.25 -29.43 -80.48
N ARG A 22 -3.71 -28.30 -81.04
CA ARG A 22 -4.67 -27.33 -80.45
C ARG A 22 -6.07 -27.90 -80.16
N SER A 23 -6.40 -29.07 -80.69
CA SER A 23 -7.73 -29.71 -80.57
C SER A 23 -7.95 -30.45 -79.25
N ASP A 24 -6.91 -31.02 -78.66
CA ASP A 24 -7.07 -31.86 -77.46
C ASP A 24 -7.09 -31.03 -76.16
N LYS A 25 -6.43 -29.87 -76.17
CA LYS A 25 -6.40 -28.93 -75.03
C LYS A 25 -7.77 -28.31 -74.71
N VAL A 26 -8.66 -28.18 -75.70
CA VAL A 26 -9.99 -27.57 -75.49
C VAL A 26 -10.93 -28.54 -74.78
N LYS A 27 -10.85 -29.84 -75.08
CA LYS A 27 -11.68 -30.87 -74.44
C LYS A 27 -11.21 -31.17 -73.01
N GLU A 28 -9.89 -31.23 -72.77
CA GLU A 28 -9.34 -31.36 -71.41
C GLU A 28 -9.63 -30.12 -70.54
N ALA A 29 -9.56 -28.90 -71.10
CA ALA A 29 -9.87 -27.68 -70.34
C ALA A 29 -11.34 -27.59 -69.93
N MET A 30 -12.27 -28.06 -70.76
CA MET A 30 -13.71 -28.08 -70.41
C MET A 30 -14.02 -29.13 -69.33
N ILE A 31 -13.45 -30.33 -69.42
CA ILE A 31 -13.70 -31.39 -68.42
C ILE A 31 -13.07 -31.00 -67.07
N ASN A 32 -11.85 -30.47 -67.08
CA ASN A 32 -11.20 -29.98 -65.87
C ASN A 32 -11.90 -28.76 -65.29
N GLY A 33 -12.43 -27.86 -66.12
CA GLY A 33 -13.20 -26.70 -65.67
C GLY A 33 -14.49 -27.09 -64.93
N VAL A 34 -15.25 -28.05 -65.46
CA VAL A 34 -16.49 -28.51 -64.83
C VAL A 34 -16.20 -29.27 -63.52
N LEU A 35 -15.20 -30.16 -63.50
CA LEU A 35 -14.80 -30.85 -62.27
C LEU A 35 -14.27 -29.88 -61.20
N TYR A 36 -13.55 -28.82 -61.60
CA TYR A 36 -13.03 -27.83 -60.66
C TYR A 36 -14.15 -27.00 -60.03
N VAL A 37 -15.16 -26.60 -60.81
CA VAL A 37 -16.32 -25.85 -60.29
C VAL A 37 -17.16 -26.73 -59.35
N SER A 38 -17.34 -28.02 -59.67
CA SER A 38 -18.06 -28.96 -58.80
C SER A 38 -17.30 -29.27 -57.51
N LEU A 39 -15.98 -29.49 -57.58
CA LEU A 39 -15.16 -29.72 -56.38
C LEU A 39 -15.07 -28.46 -55.51
N PHE A 40 -15.00 -27.28 -56.12
CA PHE A 40 -14.94 -26.01 -55.38
C PHE A 40 -16.25 -25.71 -54.66
N THR A 41 -17.40 -25.99 -55.29
CA THR A 41 -18.71 -25.84 -54.66
C THR A 41 -18.93 -26.85 -53.54
N ILE A 42 -18.55 -28.12 -53.73
CA ILE A 42 -18.61 -29.14 -52.68
C ILE A 42 -17.69 -28.78 -51.50
N ALA A 43 -16.46 -28.34 -51.76
CA ALA A 43 -15.52 -27.92 -50.71
C ALA A 43 -16.03 -26.69 -49.95
N SER A 44 -16.62 -25.71 -50.65
CA SER A 44 -17.17 -24.51 -50.03
C SER A 44 -18.36 -24.83 -49.12
N VAL A 45 -19.24 -25.75 -49.54
CA VAL A 45 -20.37 -26.22 -48.73
C VAL A 45 -19.88 -27.01 -47.52
N LEU A 46 -18.86 -27.87 -47.68
CA LEU A 46 -18.25 -28.59 -46.56
C LEU A 46 -17.62 -27.65 -45.53
N VAL A 47 -16.94 -26.59 -45.97
CA VAL A 47 -16.38 -25.57 -45.07
C VAL A 47 -17.49 -24.84 -44.30
N VAL A 48 -18.57 -24.44 -44.96
CA VAL A 48 -19.68 -23.73 -44.30
C VAL A 48 -20.43 -24.62 -43.31
N VAL A 49 -20.66 -25.90 -43.66
CA VAL A 49 -21.40 -26.85 -42.80
C VAL A 49 -20.55 -27.33 -41.62
N THR A 50 -19.23 -27.45 -41.78
CA THR A 50 -18.35 -27.91 -40.69
C THR A 50 -17.80 -26.79 -39.81
N SER A 51 -17.82 -25.53 -40.28
CA SER A 51 -17.38 -24.33 -39.55
C SER A 51 -18.02 -24.13 -38.17
N PRO A 52 -19.34 -24.27 -37.94
CA PRO A 52 -19.93 -24.01 -36.63
C PRO A 52 -19.53 -25.02 -35.55
N ILE A 53 -18.96 -26.17 -35.92
CA ILE A 53 -18.50 -27.20 -34.98
C ILE A 53 -16.98 -27.18 -34.86
N LEU A 54 -16.25 -27.07 -35.97
CA LEU A 54 -14.79 -27.08 -35.98
C LEU A 54 -14.17 -25.80 -35.40
N VAL A 55 -14.77 -24.63 -35.63
CA VAL A 55 -14.21 -23.37 -35.11
C VAL A 55 -14.28 -23.32 -33.58
N PRO A 56 -15.40 -23.66 -32.90
CA PRO A 56 -15.43 -23.74 -31.45
C PRO A 56 -14.47 -24.80 -30.87
N LEU A 57 -14.32 -25.96 -31.52
CA LEU A 57 -13.40 -27.02 -31.08
C LEU A 57 -11.93 -26.59 -31.20
N LEU A 58 -11.54 -25.95 -32.30
CA LEU A 58 -10.19 -25.41 -32.47
C LEU A 58 -9.91 -24.24 -31.51
N VAL A 59 -10.91 -23.38 -31.25
CA VAL A 59 -10.79 -22.32 -30.24
C VAL A 59 -10.68 -22.89 -28.83
N TRP A 60 -11.37 -24.00 -28.54
CA TRP A 60 -11.28 -24.70 -27.26
C TRP A 60 -9.90 -25.32 -27.04
N GLU A 61 -9.40 -26.12 -27.98
CA GLU A 61 -8.06 -26.74 -27.88
C GLU A 61 -6.94 -25.69 -27.87
N ALA A 62 -7.05 -24.65 -28.71
CA ALA A 62 -6.09 -23.54 -28.68
C ALA A 62 -6.17 -22.78 -27.34
N GLY A 63 -7.37 -22.64 -26.75
CA GLY A 63 -7.59 -21.99 -25.48
C GLY A 63 -6.87 -22.68 -24.32
N ASP A 64 -6.90 -24.01 -24.27
CA ASP A 64 -6.22 -24.76 -23.20
C ASP A 64 -4.69 -24.77 -23.37
N SER A 65 -4.20 -24.85 -24.61
CA SER A 65 -2.76 -24.73 -24.89
C SER A 65 -2.22 -23.32 -24.58
N ILE A 66 -3.00 -22.26 -24.86
CA ILE A 66 -2.65 -20.87 -24.49
C ILE A 66 -2.67 -20.70 -22.97
N LYS A 67 -3.63 -21.28 -22.24
CA LYS A 67 -3.68 -21.23 -20.77
C LYS A 67 -2.43 -21.87 -20.16
N GLU A 68 -2.04 -23.06 -20.61
CA GLU A 68 -0.82 -23.71 -20.11
C GLU A 68 0.44 -22.90 -20.40
N CYS A 69 0.55 -22.32 -21.60
CA CYS A 69 1.69 -21.47 -21.96
C CYS A 69 1.75 -20.19 -21.11
N VAL A 70 0.61 -19.54 -20.86
CA VAL A 70 0.52 -18.32 -20.03
C VAL A 70 0.80 -18.63 -18.55
N VAL A 71 0.32 -19.76 -18.03
CA VAL A 71 0.59 -20.21 -16.65
C VAL A 71 2.08 -20.53 -16.49
N GLY A 72 2.69 -21.24 -17.45
CA GLY A 72 4.12 -21.53 -17.46
C GLY A 72 5.00 -20.28 -17.52
N GLN A 73 4.68 -19.33 -18.40
CA GLN A 73 5.42 -18.07 -18.52
C GLN A 73 5.29 -17.18 -17.27
N ARG A 74 4.10 -17.15 -16.64
CA ARG A 74 3.91 -16.44 -15.36
C ARG A 74 4.73 -17.08 -14.24
N GLY A 75 4.83 -18.41 -14.20
CA GLY A 75 5.67 -19.14 -13.25
C GLY A 75 7.16 -18.81 -13.42
N ALA A 76 7.67 -18.90 -14.65
CA ALA A 76 9.08 -18.61 -14.95
C ALA A 76 9.45 -17.13 -14.68
N CYS A 77 8.57 -16.18 -14.97
CA CYS A 77 8.80 -14.76 -14.70
C CYS A 77 8.80 -14.46 -13.19
N LYS A 78 7.90 -15.09 -12.42
CA LYS A 78 7.89 -15.01 -10.94
C LYS A 78 9.18 -15.61 -10.35
N ALA A 79 9.65 -16.76 -10.85
CA ALA A 79 10.88 -17.40 -10.40
C ALA A 79 12.12 -16.55 -10.67
N ARG A 80 12.23 -15.93 -11.86
CA ARG A 80 13.33 -15.00 -12.21
C ARG A 80 13.33 -13.74 -11.37
N LYS A 81 12.16 -13.16 -11.07
CA LYS A 81 12.06 -12.00 -10.17
C LYS A 81 12.48 -12.36 -8.74
N LYS A 82 12.08 -13.53 -8.25
CA LYS A 82 12.45 -14.02 -6.90
C LYS A 82 13.97 -14.21 -6.77
N THR A 83 14.61 -14.83 -7.76
CA THR A 83 16.08 -15.04 -7.76
C THR A 83 16.86 -13.73 -7.83
N ARG A 84 16.44 -12.77 -8.69
CA ARG A 84 17.06 -11.44 -8.74
C ARG A 84 16.93 -10.67 -7.43
N GLY A 85 15.77 -10.73 -6.77
CA GLY A 85 15.55 -10.10 -5.47
C GLY A 85 16.46 -10.68 -4.39
N LEU A 86 16.59 -12.01 -4.34
CA LEU A 86 17.47 -12.70 -3.39
C LEU A 86 18.95 -12.35 -3.62
N GLN A 87 19.36 -12.24 -4.89
CA GLN A 87 20.73 -11.89 -5.25
C GLN A 87 21.06 -10.44 -4.87
N GLN A 88 20.16 -9.48 -5.14
CA GLN A 88 20.32 -8.09 -4.70
C GLN A 88 20.35 -7.96 -3.19
N GLN A 89 19.56 -8.76 -2.46
CA GLN A 89 19.60 -8.75 -1.00
C GLN A 89 20.95 -9.26 -0.48
N ARG A 90 21.45 -10.39 -0.99
CA ARG A 90 22.77 -10.91 -0.64
C ARG A 90 23.91 -9.94 -0.96
N GLU A 91 23.80 -9.21 -2.07
CA GLU A 91 24.78 -8.21 -2.46
C GLU A 91 24.75 -6.98 -1.53
N ARG A 92 23.55 -6.53 -1.12
CA ARG A 92 23.40 -5.51 -0.07
C ARG A 92 23.95 -5.96 1.27
N GLU A 93 23.73 -7.21 1.65
CA GLU A 93 24.27 -7.80 2.89
C GLU A 93 25.80 -7.90 2.84
N ARG A 94 26.40 -8.26 1.69
CA ARG A 94 27.86 -8.28 1.51
C ARG A 94 28.51 -6.89 1.54
N LEU A 95 27.81 -5.87 1.05
CA LEU A 95 28.33 -4.50 0.97
C LEU A 95 28.00 -3.67 2.21
N GLN A 96 27.24 -4.18 3.18
CA GLN A 96 27.07 -3.49 4.45
C GLN A 96 28.40 -3.52 5.19
N PRO A 97 29.06 -2.36 5.40
CA PRO A 97 30.24 -2.32 6.25
C PRO A 97 29.86 -2.87 7.62
N GLU A 98 30.74 -3.66 8.24
CA GLU A 98 30.57 -4.06 9.64
C GLU A 98 30.27 -2.81 10.46
N ILE A 99 29.00 -2.66 10.85
CA ILE A 99 28.57 -1.59 11.72
C ILE A 99 29.23 -1.93 13.04
N LYS A 100 30.43 -1.38 13.27
CA LYS A 100 31.02 -1.35 14.60
C LYS A 100 29.93 -0.79 15.50
N SER A 101 29.42 -1.65 16.37
CA SER A 101 28.41 -1.32 17.36
C SER A 101 28.98 -0.19 18.22
N ARG A 102 28.80 1.05 17.77
CA ARG A 102 29.06 2.20 18.61
C ARG A 102 27.94 2.14 19.63
N GLU A 103 28.31 1.81 20.86
CA GLU A 103 27.40 1.93 21.99
C GLU A 103 26.74 3.30 21.88
N ARG A 104 25.45 3.31 21.55
CA ARG A 104 24.70 4.55 21.48
C ARG A 104 24.83 5.13 22.88
N ALA A 105 25.44 6.30 23.01
CA ALA A 105 25.58 7.03 24.27
C ALA A 105 24.23 7.30 24.99
N LEU A 106 23.12 6.99 24.31
CA LEU A 106 21.74 7.11 24.78
C LEU A 106 21.07 5.77 25.11
N THR A 107 21.67 4.62 24.78
CA THR A 107 21.15 3.32 25.25
C THR A 107 21.53 3.21 26.71
N ARG A 108 20.54 3.36 27.60
CA ARG A 108 20.68 2.87 28.98
C ARG A 108 21.14 1.43 28.86
N THR A 109 22.39 1.15 29.24
CA THR A 109 22.91 -0.21 29.34
C THR A 109 21.86 -1.03 30.07
N GLY A 110 21.28 -1.97 29.35
CA GLY A 110 20.16 -2.76 29.82
C GLY A 110 20.53 -3.37 31.16
N ILE A 111 19.69 -3.10 32.15
CA ILE A 111 19.65 -3.88 33.39
C ILE A 111 19.51 -5.32 32.92
N ARG A 112 20.56 -6.13 33.13
CA ARG A 112 20.51 -7.57 32.84
C ARG A 112 19.40 -8.14 33.72
N VAL A 113 18.29 -8.49 33.10
CA VAL A 113 17.19 -9.22 33.72
C VAL A 113 17.72 -10.63 34.00
N GLY A 114 18.32 -10.83 35.16
CA GLY A 114 18.92 -12.13 35.49
C GLY A 114 19.66 -12.20 36.82
N GLU A 115 20.13 -11.09 37.40
CA GLU A 115 20.84 -11.12 38.68
C GLU A 115 19.98 -10.59 39.83
N ALA A 116 19.79 -11.47 40.80
CA ALA A 116 18.94 -11.41 41.97
C ALA A 116 18.90 -10.04 42.67
N ALA A 117 17.67 -9.58 42.95
CA ALA A 117 17.17 -8.93 44.18
C ALA A 117 18.08 -7.95 44.96
N GLY A 118 19.11 -7.38 44.36
CA GLY A 118 19.92 -6.31 44.92
C GLY A 118 19.26 -4.99 44.60
N ASN A 119 18.84 -4.26 45.64
CA ASN A 119 18.21 -2.94 45.65
C ASN A 119 19.12 -1.85 45.03
N SER A 120 19.49 -2.02 43.77
CA SER A 120 20.32 -1.10 42.99
C SER A 120 19.42 0.01 42.45
N GLY A 121 19.06 0.93 43.36
CA GLY A 121 18.41 2.16 43.01
C GLY A 121 19.20 2.85 41.90
N SER A 122 18.69 2.81 40.67
CA SER A 122 19.35 3.44 39.54
C SER A 122 19.48 4.92 39.86
N VAL A 123 20.69 5.38 40.16
CA VAL A 123 20.95 6.78 40.48
C VAL A 123 20.44 7.60 39.30
N PRO A 124 19.45 8.50 39.50
CA PRO A 124 18.92 9.30 38.42
C PRO A 124 20.05 10.11 37.82
N MET A 125 20.33 9.88 36.54
CA MET A 125 21.40 10.55 35.83
C MET A 125 21.11 12.05 35.83
N ARG A 126 21.80 12.79 36.70
CA ARG A 126 21.58 14.22 36.89
C ARG A 126 22.07 14.93 35.64
N MET A 127 21.17 15.60 34.93
CA MET A 127 21.54 16.40 33.77
C MET A 127 22.36 17.60 34.24
N LYS A 128 23.52 17.84 33.61
CA LYS A 128 24.32 19.05 33.89
C LYS A 128 23.47 20.28 33.59
N SER A 129 23.54 21.30 34.44
CA SER A 129 22.90 22.58 34.15
C SER A 129 23.49 23.15 32.86
N GLN A 130 22.63 23.61 31.97
CA GLN A 130 23.02 24.24 30.70
C GLN A 130 22.71 25.75 30.75
N ALA A 131 23.09 26.40 31.85
CA ALA A 131 22.74 27.80 32.14
C ALA A 131 23.34 28.78 31.12
N GLN A 132 24.42 28.40 30.42
CA GLN A 132 25.02 29.20 29.35
C GLN A 132 24.13 29.34 28.10
N CYS A 133 23.14 28.45 27.92
CA CYS A 133 22.22 28.52 26.79
C CYS A 133 21.02 29.40 27.17
N ARG A 134 20.90 30.58 26.53
CA ARG A 134 19.80 31.53 26.80
C ARG A 134 18.41 30.89 26.67
N LEU A 135 18.21 30.02 25.67
CA LEU A 135 16.95 29.28 25.50
C LEU A 135 16.65 28.38 26.71
N LEU A 136 17.67 27.71 27.27
CA LEU A 136 17.51 26.80 28.41
C LEU A 136 17.51 27.50 29.77
N ALA A 137 17.82 28.80 29.79
CA ALA A 137 17.69 29.68 30.94
C ALA A 137 16.27 30.22 31.12
N LEU A 138 15.44 30.21 30.06
CA LEU A 138 14.03 30.57 30.14
C LEU A 138 13.26 29.59 31.06
N PRO A 139 12.15 30.00 31.70
CA PRO A 139 11.21 29.09 32.35
C PRO A 139 10.66 28.01 31.41
N SER A 140 10.21 26.87 31.96
CA SER A 140 9.69 25.74 31.16
C SER A 140 8.54 26.11 30.26
N GLU A 141 7.70 27.03 30.71
CA GLU A 141 6.48 27.47 30.06
C GLU A 141 6.80 28.17 28.75
N LEU A 142 7.76 29.12 28.78
CA LEU A 142 8.23 29.81 27.58
C LEU A 142 8.98 28.87 26.63
N ARG A 143 9.74 27.91 27.15
CA ARG A 143 10.39 26.89 26.31
C ARG A 143 9.36 26.04 25.58
N ASN A 144 8.30 25.60 26.28
CA ASN A 144 7.23 24.81 25.66
C ASN A 144 6.52 25.59 24.56
N GLN A 145 6.23 26.89 24.76
CA GLN A 145 5.67 27.74 23.70
C GLN A 145 6.60 27.79 22.48
N ILE A 146 7.89 28.03 22.68
CA ILE A 146 8.88 28.02 21.58
C ILE A 146 8.91 26.65 20.89
N TYR A 147 8.87 25.55 21.64
CA TYR A 147 8.88 24.22 21.07
C TYR A 147 7.63 23.92 20.26
N GLU A 148 6.46 24.37 20.72
CA GLU A 148 5.19 24.23 19.99
C GLU A 148 5.22 25.02 18.68
N GLU A 149 5.76 26.24 18.68
CA GLU A 149 5.94 27.02 17.46
C GLU A 149 6.93 26.36 16.48
N VAL A 150 8.05 25.82 16.97
CA VAL A 150 9.03 25.10 16.13
C VAL A 150 8.46 23.78 15.58
N ILE A 151 7.66 23.06 16.37
CA ILE A 151 6.98 21.84 15.91
C ILE A 151 5.84 22.20 14.95
N GLY A 152 5.18 23.33 15.13
CA GLY A 152 4.01 23.72 14.37
C GLY A 152 2.77 22.89 14.69
N LYS A 153 1.61 23.38 14.27
CA LYS A 153 0.30 22.72 14.41
C LYS A 153 -0.20 22.11 13.09
N GLU A 154 0.65 22.14 12.07
CA GLU A 154 0.36 21.64 10.73
C GLU A 154 0.12 20.13 10.74
N GLU A 155 -0.62 19.66 9.74
CA GLU A 155 -0.84 18.24 9.52
C GLU A 155 0.47 17.57 9.06
N ILE A 156 0.78 16.43 9.66
CA ILE A 156 1.94 15.61 9.28
C ILE A 156 1.42 14.37 8.58
N HIS A 157 1.70 14.26 7.29
CA HIS A 157 1.44 13.03 6.55
C HIS A 157 2.43 11.96 6.99
N VAL A 158 1.92 10.76 7.23
CA VAL A 158 2.73 9.59 7.51
C VAL A 158 2.38 8.49 6.52
N ILE A 159 3.40 8.01 5.80
CA ILE A 159 3.21 7.03 4.74
C ILE A 159 4.30 5.97 4.73
N LEU A 160 3.91 4.74 4.44
CA LEU A 160 4.82 3.63 4.20
C LEU A 160 5.12 3.54 2.70
N LEU A 161 6.34 3.92 2.29
CA LEU A 161 6.79 3.92 0.91
C LEU A 161 8.02 3.03 0.75
N ASP A 162 7.99 2.09 -0.19
CA ASP A 162 9.12 1.18 -0.48
C ASP A 162 9.67 0.47 0.78
N GLY A 163 8.77 0.10 1.71
CA GLY A 163 9.12 -0.53 3.00
C GLY A 163 9.71 0.40 4.05
N LYS A 164 9.75 1.71 3.79
CA LYS A 164 10.23 2.72 4.74
C LYS A 164 9.10 3.62 5.17
N LEU A 165 9.06 3.93 6.46
CA LEU A 165 8.13 4.93 6.98
C LEU A 165 8.70 6.32 6.69
N CYS A 166 7.91 7.14 6.01
CA CYS A 166 8.21 8.51 5.67
C CYS A 166 7.20 9.44 6.33
N SER A 167 7.64 10.66 6.63
CA SER A 167 6.75 11.73 7.09
C SER A 167 7.13 13.07 6.47
N PHE A 168 6.14 13.93 6.27
CA PHE A 168 6.33 15.27 5.75
C PHE A 168 5.19 16.20 6.21
N ARG A 169 5.47 17.51 6.26
CA ARG A 169 4.47 18.53 6.60
C ARG A 169 3.54 18.79 5.42
N CYS A 170 2.25 18.88 5.70
CA CYS A 170 1.27 19.38 4.75
C CYS A 170 1.49 20.88 4.55
N ARG A 171 1.63 21.31 3.30
CA ARG A 171 1.73 22.75 2.96
C ARG A 171 0.39 23.36 2.53
N HIS A 172 -0.55 22.50 2.14
CA HIS A 172 -1.80 22.91 1.53
C HIS A 172 -2.99 22.08 2.02
N PRO A 173 -3.31 22.14 3.32
CA PRO A 173 -4.44 21.39 3.89
C PRO A 173 -5.78 21.75 3.22
N GLU A 174 -5.90 22.96 2.66
CA GLU A 174 -7.07 23.41 1.91
C GLU A 174 -7.41 22.53 0.69
N PHE A 175 -6.40 21.87 0.10
CA PHE A 175 -6.61 21.01 -1.06
C PHE A 175 -6.96 19.57 -0.70
N HIS A 176 -7.02 19.20 0.58
CA HIS A 176 -7.52 17.88 1.01
C HIS A 176 -9.02 17.68 0.70
N THR A 177 -9.75 18.73 0.35
CA THR A 177 -11.11 18.61 -0.19
C THR A 177 -11.15 18.09 -1.62
N ARG A 178 -10.04 18.22 -2.37
CA ARG A 178 -9.94 17.83 -3.78
C ARG A 178 -9.26 16.47 -3.87
N ARG A 179 -9.80 15.57 -4.70
CA ARG A 179 -9.18 14.24 -4.91
C ARG A 179 -7.82 14.33 -5.60
N TYR A 180 -7.64 15.33 -6.47
CA TYR A 180 -6.50 15.46 -7.36
C TYR A 180 -6.10 16.92 -7.55
N GLY A 181 -4.83 17.16 -7.89
CA GLY A 181 -4.35 18.47 -8.30
C GLY A 181 -2.83 18.61 -8.13
N PRO A 182 -2.20 19.56 -8.84
CA PRO A 182 -0.76 19.84 -8.71
C PRO A 182 -0.38 20.38 -7.33
N GLU A 183 -1.34 21.02 -6.64
CA GLU A 183 -1.17 21.59 -5.31
C GLU A 183 -1.45 20.56 -4.19
N HIS A 184 -1.87 19.35 -4.53
CA HIS A 184 -2.15 18.33 -3.54
C HIS A 184 -0.84 17.75 -2.98
N CYS A 185 -0.86 17.39 -1.70
CA CYS A 185 0.28 16.86 -0.92
C CYS A 185 0.97 15.59 -1.47
N TRP A 186 0.38 15.01 -2.52
CA TRP A 186 0.90 13.90 -3.30
C TRP A 186 0.57 14.19 -4.76
N VAL A 187 1.61 14.41 -5.58
CA VAL A 187 1.40 14.64 -7.01
C VAL A 187 1.54 13.32 -7.74
N SER A 188 0.44 12.85 -8.32
CA SER A 188 0.51 11.88 -9.41
C SER A 188 1.07 12.59 -10.63
N SER A 189 2.39 12.53 -10.81
CA SER A 189 3.00 13.04 -12.03
C SER A 189 2.66 12.08 -13.16
N PHE A 190 1.80 12.51 -14.08
CA PHE A 190 1.63 11.84 -15.37
C PHE A 190 2.89 12.08 -16.20
N ASP A 191 3.58 11.00 -16.55
CA ASP A 191 4.56 11.04 -17.62
C ASP A 191 3.77 10.99 -18.94
N GLU A 192 3.97 11.98 -19.80
CA GLU A 192 3.34 12.07 -21.13
C GLU A 192 3.59 10.81 -21.97
N ASN A 193 4.61 10.01 -21.63
CA ASN A 193 4.98 8.77 -22.31
C ASN A 193 4.21 7.50 -21.86
N LYS A 194 3.02 7.64 -21.24
CA LYS A 194 2.02 6.56 -21.07
C LYS A 194 2.48 5.30 -20.32
N ARG A 195 3.50 5.39 -19.47
CA ARG A 195 3.76 4.32 -18.48
C ARG A 195 3.31 4.84 -17.14
N PHE A 196 2.34 4.15 -16.52
CA PHE A 196 1.87 4.33 -15.15
C PHE A 196 2.97 4.03 -14.10
N LEU A 197 4.16 4.59 -14.29
CA LEU A 197 5.26 4.55 -13.33
C LEU A 197 5.14 5.80 -12.44
N HIS A 198 3.96 6.00 -11.86
CA HIS A 198 3.73 7.09 -10.92
C HIS A 198 4.50 6.80 -9.64
N ARG A 199 5.72 7.32 -9.54
CA ARG A 199 6.35 7.49 -8.24
C ARG A 199 5.68 8.72 -7.63
N HIS A 200 4.75 8.51 -6.70
CA HIS A 200 4.13 9.59 -5.95
C HIS A 200 5.21 10.58 -5.50
N LYS A 201 5.15 11.81 -6.02
CA LYS A 201 6.03 12.88 -5.57
C LYS A 201 5.37 13.49 -4.36
N TYR A 202 5.81 13.04 -3.19
CA TYR A 202 5.51 13.71 -1.93
C TYR A 202 6.32 15.00 -1.84
N HIS A 203 5.85 15.95 -1.02
CA HIS A 203 6.70 17.07 -0.63
C HIS A 203 8.03 16.56 -0.04
N ASN A 204 9.04 17.43 0.00
CA ASN A 204 10.37 17.09 0.50
C ASN A 204 10.26 16.29 1.80
N PRO A 205 10.77 15.04 1.83
CA PRO A 205 10.59 14.18 2.99
C PRO A 205 11.26 14.80 4.21
N GLY A 206 10.57 14.73 5.35
CA GLY A 206 11.01 15.29 6.61
C GLY A 206 10.03 16.33 7.17
N ILE A 207 10.05 16.45 8.49
CA ILE A 207 9.30 17.46 9.25
C ILE A 207 10.23 18.57 9.80
N GLU A 208 11.50 18.54 9.38
CA GLU A 208 12.55 19.53 9.69
C GLU A 208 12.88 19.73 11.19
N VAL A 209 12.27 18.94 12.08
CA VAL A 209 12.48 19.03 13.54
C VAL A 209 13.68 18.23 14.05
N ILE A 210 14.22 17.31 13.24
CA ILE A 210 15.28 16.39 13.68
C ILE A 210 16.55 17.13 14.12
N PRO A 211 17.09 18.12 13.38
CA PRO A 211 18.24 18.89 13.84
C PRO A 211 17.99 19.58 15.19
N PHE A 212 16.77 20.10 15.39
CA PHE A 212 16.38 20.72 16.65
C PHE A 212 16.39 19.73 17.82
N LEU A 213 15.78 18.55 17.64
CA LEU A 213 15.78 17.47 18.65
C LEU A 213 17.18 16.92 18.96
N GLN A 214 18.11 17.03 18.01
CA GLN A 214 19.48 16.55 18.15
C GLN A 214 20.42 17.57 18.81
N SER A 215 19.97 18.81 19.05
CA SER A 215 20.78 19.87 19.65
C SER A 215 21.30 19.52 21.05
N CYS A 216 20.42 19.10 21.96
CA CYS A 216 20.79 18.57 23.27
C CYS A 216 19.75 17.63 23.87
N ARG A 217 20.16 16.84 24.86
CA ARG A 217 19.29 15.88 25.55
C ARG A 217 18.12 16.54 26.29
N ARG A 218 18.29 17.80 26.75
CA ARG A 218 17.24 18.53 27.46
C ARG A 218 16.11 18.90 26.52
N ILE A 219 16.44 19.53 25.40
CA ILE A 219 15.50 19.86 24.33
C ILE A 219 14.79 18.58 23.86
N TYR A 220 15.53 17.51 23.58
CA TYR A 220 14.92 16.23 23.22
C TYR A 220 13.85 15.76 24.22
N ASN A 221 14.18 15.72 25.51
CA ASN A 221 13.27 15.21 26.54
C ASN A 221 12.02 16.08 26.73
N GLU A 222 12.18 17.40 26.65
CA GLU A 222 11.08 18.35 26.79
C GLU A 222 10.19 18.34 25.53
N THR A 223 10.78 18.37 24.35
CA THR A 223 10.09 18.52 23.05
C THR A 223 9.50 17.21 22.52
N ILE A 224 10.07 16.04 22.80
CA ILE A 224 9.62 14.77 22.19
C ILE A 224 8.16 14.43 22.49
N THR A 225 7.63 14.86 23.64
CA THR A 225 6.21 14.65 23.96
C THR A 225 5.34 15.57 23.11
N LEU A 226 5.72 16.84 22.98
CA LEU A 226 5.04 17.84 22.16
C LEU A 226 5.01 17.43 20.69
N LEU A 227 6.09 16.83 20.17
CA LEU A 227 6.17 16.34 18.80
C LEU A 227 5.05 15.36 18.44
N TYR A 228 4.66 14.51 19.38
CA TYR A 228 3.56 13.55 19.17
C TYR A 228 2.22 14.08 19.63
N ALA A 229 2.19 15.09 20.51
CA ALA A 229 0.94 15.59 21.08
C ALA A 229 0.31 16.74 20.28
N ALA A 230 1.12 17.62 19.70
CA ALA A 230 0.65 18.84 19.05
C ALA A 230 0.11 18.61 17.63
N PRO A 231 0.82 17.92 16.71
CA PRO A 231 0.38 17.82 15.32
C PRO A 231 -0.82 16.88 15.14
N THR A 232 -1.54 17.07 14.03
CA THR A 232 -2.49 16.10 13.50
C THR A 232 -1.76 15.15 12.56
N PHE A 233 -1.75 13.86 12.88
CA PHE A 233 -1.15 12.85 12.01
C PHE A 233 -2.16 12.39 10.96
N LEU A 234 -1.86 12.65 9.70
CA LEU A 234 -2.67 12.28 8.55
C LEU A 234 -2.13 10.99 7.91
N LEU A 235 -2.95 9.94 7.89
CA LEU A 235 -2.60 8.62 7.37
C LEU A 235 -3.60 8.17 6.31
N HIS A 236 -3.08 7.56 5.24
CA HIS A 236 -3.91 7.24 4.07
C HIS A 236 -4.25 5.76 3.91
N ASP A 237 -3.52 4.86 4.61
CA ASP A 237 -3.74 3.42 4.47
C ASP A 237 -3.41 2.65 5.75
N ALA A 238 -4.01 1.45 5.88
CA ALA A 238 -3.79 0.56 7.03
C ALA A 238 -2.30 0.20 7.23
N PRO A 239 -1.53 -0.17 6.19
CA PRO A 239 -0.11 -0.47 6.33
C PRO A 239 0.70 0.68 6.95
N SER A 240 0.43 1.92 6.56
CA SER A 240 1.07 3.11 7.12
C SER A 240 0.70 3.32 8.59
N ILE A 241 -0.58 3.11 8.95
CA ILE A 241 -1.03 3.18 10.35
C ILE A 241 -0.33 2.10 11.19
N LEU A 242 -0.31 0.86 10.74
CA LEU A 242 0.32 -0.24 11.47
C LEU A 242 1.85 -0.09 11.55
N ALA A 243 2.49 0.37 10.48
CA ALA A 243 3.93 0.68 10.47
C ALA A 243 4.28 1.85 11.40
N PHE A 244 3.51 2.94 11.34
CA PHE A 244 3.69 4.08 12.23
C PHE A 244 3.55 3.65 13.69
N THR A 245 2.46 2.98 14.03
CA THR A 245 2.17 2.63 15.43
C THR A 245 3.10 1.55 16.00
N SER A 246 3.65 0.67 15.16
CA SER A 246 4.67 -0.32 15.57
C SER A 246 6.06 0.29 15.79
N THR A 247 6.41 1.36 15.09
CA THR A 247 7.75 1.99 15.16
C THR A 247 7.87 3.05 16.26
N ILE A 248 6.79 3.40 16.95
CA ILE A 248 6.78 4.42 18.01
C ILE A 248 6.89 3.76 19.40
N LEU A 249 7.69 4.34 20.30
CA LEU A 249 7.74 3.87 21.69
C LEU A 249 6.38 4.03 22.40
N PRO A 250 5.98 3.10 23.30
CA PRO A 250 4.67 3.14 23.96
C PRO A 250 4.34 4.47 24.65
N LYS A 251 5.32 5.11 25.29
CA LYS A 251 5.13 6.43 25.94
C LYS A 251 4.75 7.53 24.94
N ARG A 252 5.36 7.51 23.75
CA ARG A 252 5.10 8.49 22.67
C ARG A 252 3.79 8.18 21.97
N PHE A 253 3.51 6.90 21.76
CA PHE A 253 2.24 6.43 21.23
C PHE A 253 1.06 6.88 22.10
N ALA A 254 1.21 6.82 23.43
CA ALA A 254 0.20 7.33 24.37
C ALA A 254 0.11 8.88 24.41
N SER A 255 1.02 9.60 23.76
CA SER A 255 1.00 11.07 23.69
C SER A 255 0.24 11.59 22.47
N ILE A 256 -0.05 10.74 21.47
CA ILE A 256 -0.77 11.12 20.25
C ILE A 256 -2.19 11.57 20.59
N ARG A 257 -2.56 12.78 20.17
CA ARG A 257 -3.85 13.42 20.49
C ARG A 257 -4.79 13.53 19.30
N HIS A 258 -4.25 13.82 18.12
CA HIS A 258 -5.02 14.10 16.92
C HIS A 258 -4.59 13.13 15.81
N LEU A 259 -5.55 12.38 15.29
CA LEU A 259 -5.33 11.45 14.19
C LEU A 259 -6.39 11.67 13.12
N HIS A 260 -5.95 11.76 11.88
CA HIS A 260 -6.81 11.87 10.72
C HIS A 260 -6.51 10.72 9.77
N ILE A 261 -7.51 9.89 9.50
CA ILE A 261 -7.44 8.80 8.53
C ILE A 261 -8.19 9.27 7.29
N ASP A 262 -7.49 9.42 6.16
CA ASP A 262 -8.11 9.85 4.90
C ASP A 262 -7.86 8.85 3.79
N THR A 263 -8.91 8.12 3.43
CA THR A 263 -8.88 7.10 2.37
C THR A 263 -9.41 7.59 1.03
N ARG A 264 -9.85 8.86 0.92
CA ARG A 264 -10.38 9.45 -0.32
C ARG A 264 -9.31 9.74 -1.37
N HIS A 265 -8.08 9.89 -0.88
CA HIS A 265 -6.97 10.34 -1.68
C HIS A 265 -6.22 9.19 -2.32
N ARG A 266 -6.87 8.18 -2.91
CA ARG A 266 -6.19 7.23 -3.80
C ARG A 266 -6.96 6.92 -5.08
N ALA A 267 -6.50 7.55 -6.16
CA ALA A 267 -6.91 7.32 -7.55
C ALA A 267 -6.89 5.84 -7.91
N THR A 268 -8.06 5.32 -8.30
CA THR A 268 -8.41 4.44 -9.44
C THR A 268 -7.43 3.40 -10.02
N ASP A 269 -6.12 3.50 -9.81
CA ASP A 269 -5.12 2.78 -10.62
C ASP A 269 -4.41 1.66 -9.85
N TRP A 270 -4.65 1.53 -8.54
CA TRP A 270 -4.14 0.43 -7.71
C TRP A 270 -5.31 -0.32 -7.05
N PRO A 271 -5.29 -1.67 -6.98
CA PRO A 271 -6.33 -2.44 -6.30
C PRO A 271 -6.19 -2.24 -4.78
N LEU A 272 -6.73 -1.13 -4.28
CA LEU A 272 -6.46 -0.58 -2.94
C LEU A 272 -7.58 -0.82 -1.93
N THR A 273 -8.69 -1.41 -2.37
CA THR A 273 -9.60 -2.09 -1.47
C THR A 273 -8.84 -3.08 -0.55
N TRP A 274 -7.73 -3.67 -1.03
CA TRP A 274 -6.87 -4.57 -0.25
C TRP A 274 -6.04 -3.94 0.88
N SER A 275 -5.84 -2.62 0.94
CA SER A 275 -5.09 -2.07 2.07
C SER A 275 -5.84 -2.22 3.39
N PHE A 276 -7.17 -2.20 3.36
CA PHE A 276 -8.04 -2.45 4.52
C PHE A 276 -8.71 -3.82 4.48
N ILE A 277 -8.76 -4.48 3.31
CA ILE A 277 -9.51 -5.73 3.07
C ILE A 277 -8.61 -6.91 2.59
N GLY A 278 -7.28 -6.76 2.55
CA GLY A 278 -6.35 -7.80 2.05
C GLY A 278 -5.62 -8.61 3.13
N ASP A 279 -4.75 -9.53 2.74
CA ASP A 279 -3.93 -10.35 3.67
C ASP A 279 -2.76 -9.59 4.33
N PHE A 280 -2.88 -8.27 4.53
CA PHE A 280 -1.84 -7.50 5.19
C PHE A 280 -1.81 -7.84 6.69
N THR A 281 -1.04 -8.86 7.01
CA THR A 281 -0.80 -9.27 8.40
C THR A 281 0.31 -8.44 9.02
N TYR A 282 0.35 -8.37 10.35
CA TYR A 282 1.48 -7.83 11.09
C TYR A 282 2.82 -8.49 10.68
N ARG A 283 2.80 -9.76 10.25
CA ARG A 283 3.98 -10.46 9.72
C ARG A 283 4.54 -9.78 8.45
N SER A 284 3.69 -9.15 7.66
CA SER A 284 4.09 -8.37 6.49
C SER A 284 4.93 -7.16 6.89
N LEU A 285 4.71 -6.54 8.07
CA LEU A 285 5.60 -5.47 8.57
C LEU A 285 7.00 -5.99 8.92
N HIS A 286 7.10 -7.20 9.47
CA HIS A 286 8.41 -7.82 9.73
C HIS A 286 9.18 -8.06 8.42
N ALA A 287 8.50 -8.40 7.33
CA ALA A 287 9.14 -8.54 6.02
C ALA A 287 9.71 -7.20 5.50
N LEU A 288 9.20 -6.07 5.98
CA LEU A 288 9.70 -4.74 5.62
C LEU A 288 10.91 -4.29 6.47
N SER A 289 11.40 -5.12 7.39
CA SER A 289 12.54 -4.81 8.28
C SER A 289 12.34 -3.53 9.12
N LEU A 290 11.08 -3.18 9.43
CA LEU A 290 10.78 -2.04 10.29
C LEU A 290 11.06 -2.39 11.76
N PRO A 291 11.61 -1.45 12.55
CA PRO A 291 11.85 -1.69 13.96
C PRO A 291 10.51 -1.72 14.71
N VAL A 292 10.21 -2.85 15.35
CA VAL A 292 9.04 -2.98 16.22
C VAL A 292 9.42 -2.48 17.62
N LEU A 293 9.09 -1.22 17.90
CA LEU A 293 9.35 -0.58 19.20
C LEU A 293 8.11 -0.61 20.12
N ASN A 294 6.93 -0.76 19.54
CA ASN A 294 5.67 -0.90 20.26
C ASN A 294 5.25 -2.37 20.30
N PRO A 295 5.02 -2.97 21.48
CA PRO A 295 4.51 -4.34 21.55
C PRO A 295 3.02 -4.44 21.26
N ILE A 296 2.27 -3.33 21.16
CA ILE A 296 0.82 -3.38 20.90
C ILE A 296 0.50 -4.20 19.65
N PRO A 297 1.16 -3.98 18.51
CA PRO A 297 0.98 -4.81 17.32
C PRO A 297 1.35 -6.29 17.52
N SER A 298 2.39 -6.59 18.31
CA SER A 298 2.73 -7.99 18.63
C SER A 298 1.71 -8.68 19.54
N SER A 299 0.93 -7.90 20.30
CA SER A 299 -0.17 -8.36 21.14
C SER A 299 -1.53 -8.36 20.41
N LEU A 300 -1.52 -8.11 19.09
CA LEU A 300 -2.73 -8.29 18.32
C LEU A 300 -3.16 -9.75 18.52
N PRO A 301 -4.42 -10.01 18.90
CA PRO A 301 -4.90 -11.37 18.84
C PRO A 301 -4.53 -11.86 17.45
N PHE A 302 -3.95 -13.07 17.35
CA PHE A 302 -4.15 -13.84 16.14
C PHE A 302 -5.65 -13.81 16.00
N GLY A 303 -6.14 -12.97 15.07
CA GLY A 303 -7.57 -12.92 14.79
C GLY A 303 -7.97 -14.38 14.71
N PRO A 304 -9.08 -14.78 15.37
CA PRO A 304 -9.51 -16.17 15.31
C PRO A 304 -9.27 -16.61 13.88
N SER A 305 -8.60 -17.76 13.70
CA SER A 305 -8.41 -18.36 12.39
C SER A 305 -9.80 -18.67 11.85
N LEU A 306 -10.53 -17.62 11.50
CA LEU A 306 -11.81 -17.58 10.89
C LEU A 306 -11.44 -18.00 9.51
N ARG A 307 -11.49 -19.31 9.31
CA ARG A 307 -11.57 -19.97 8.01
C ARG A 307 -12.84 -19.56 7.24
N LEU A 308 -13.40 -18.39 7.56
CA LEU A 308 -14.61 -17.77 7.09
C LEU A 308 -14.26 -16.30 6.88
N SER A 309 -13.79 -15.99 5.67
CA SER A 309 -14.35 -14.97 4.78
C SER A 309 -14.74 -13.58 5.33
N THR A 310 -14.40 -13.20 6.55
CA THR A 310 -14.77 -11.90 7.12
C THR A 310 -13.72 -10.86 6.68
N PRO A 311 -14.09 -9.91 5.80
CA PRO A 311 -13.16 -9.08 5.04
C PRO A 311 -12.55 -7.92 5.83
N LEU A 312 -12.66 -7.92 7.16
CA LEU A 312 -12.20 -6.79 7.99
C LEU A 312 -10.67 -6.72 8.14
N GLY A 313 -9.94 -7.78 7.73
CA GLY A 313 -8.50 -7.78 7.46
C GLY A 313 -7.63 -6.78 8.27
N PRO A 314 -6.84 -5.93 7.61
CA PRO A 314 -6.00 -4.91 8.23
C PRO A 314 -6.78 -3.84 8.98
N TRP A 315 -8.03 -3.57 8.59
CA TRP A 315 -8.88 -2.62 9.29
C TRP A 315 -9.15 -3.03 10.73
N TYR A 316 -9.41 -4.31 10.98
CA TYR A 316 -9.56 -4.82 12.34
C TYR A 316 -8.32 -4.53 13.21
N HIS A 317 -7.12 -4.69 12.64
CA HIS A 317 -5.88 -4.37 13.34
C HIS A 317 -5.74 -2.87 13.59
N VAL A 318 -6.13 -2.03 12.63
CA VAL A 318 -6.18 -0.57 12.81
C VAL A 318 -7.12 -0.22 13.96
N CYS A 319 -8.36 -0.71 13.95
CA CYS A 319 -9.33 -0.51 15.02
C CYS A 319 -8.79 -0.95 16.39
N TYR A 320 -8.12 -2.11 16.45
CA TYR A 320 -7.49 -2.58 17.68
C TYR A 320 -6.38 -1.63 18.17
N VAL A 321 -5.55 -1.12 17.26
CA VAL A 321 -4.48 -0.18 17.59
C VAL A 321 -5.06 1.16 18.06
N LEU A 322 -6.05 1.70 17.35
CA LEU A 322 -6.78 2.91 17.75
C LEU A 322 -7.37 2.74 19.15
N ARG A 323 -7.96 1.59 19.44
CA ARG A 323 -8.44 1.21 20.79
C ARG A 323 -7.34 1.19 21.84
N LYS A 324 -6.05 1.06 21.50
CA LYS A 324 -4.95 1.12 22.47
C LYS A 324 -4.34 2.52 22.61
N MET A 325 -4.71 3.49 21.76
CA MET A 325 -4.24 4.88 21.83
C MET A 325 -4.91 5.65 22.96
N ARG A 326 -4.45 5.45 24.21
CA ARG A 326 -4.99 6.13 25.40
C ARG A 326 -4.92 7.66 25.35
N GLY A 327 -4.04 8.18 24.50
CA GLY A 327 -3.85 9.61 24.34
C GLY A 327 -4.84 10.28 23.39
N LEU A 328 -5.48 9.50 22.52
CA LEU A 328 -6.23 10.00 21.38
C LEU A 328 -7.47 10.77 21.86
N ARG A 329 -7.58 12.02 21.43
CA ARG A 329 -8.67 12.95 21.78
C ARG A 329 -9.57 13.22 20.59
N VAL A 330 -8.97 13.43 19.42
CA VAL A 330 -9.67 13.70 18.16
C VAL A 330 -9.31 12.63 17.15
N LEU A 331 -10.32 11.94 16.64
CA LEU A 331 -10.21 11.00 15.53
C LEU A 331 -11.09 11.49 14.38
N GLN A 332 -10.45 11.99 13.32
CA GLN A 332 -11.13 12.31 12.07
C GLN A 332 -10.93 11.18 11.08
N MET A 333 -11.98 10.79 10.39
CA MET A 333 -11.95 9.71 9.40
C MET A 333 -12.72 10.16 8.16
N ASP A 334 -12.02 10.38 7.06
CA ASP A 334 -12.61 10.65 5.76
C ASP A 334 -12.49 9.39 4.91
N LEU A 335 -13.60 8.67 4.75
CA LEU A 335 -13.64 7.37 4.10
C LEU A 335 -14.32 7.46 2.73
N GLU A 336 -13.69 6.87 1.72
CA GLU A 336 -14.26 6.75 0.36
C GLU A 336 -14.94 5.40 0.17
N TRP A 337 -16.22 5.45 -0.18
CA TRP A 337 -17.09 4.28 -0.18
C TRP A 337 -16.84 3.29 -1.31
N ASP A 338 -16.50 3.78 -2.50
CA ASP A 338 -16.27 2.94 -3.68
C ASP A 338 -15.14 1.92 -3.45
N THR A 339 -14.24 2.21 -2.52
CA THR A 339 -13.19 1.28 -2.10
C THR A 339 -13.68 0.16 -1.17
N LEU A 340 -14.84 0.32 -0.53
CA LEU A 340 -15.43 -0.70 0.33
C LEU A 340 -16.36 -1.63 -0.48
N TRP A 341 -17.18 -1.05 -1.36
CA TRP A 341 -18.23 -1.77 -2.10
C TRP A 341 -17.68 -2.85 -3.05
N ASN A 342 -16.65 -2.54 -3.84
CA ASN A 342 -16.11 -3.45 -4.87
C ASN A 342 -15.44 -4.72 -4.31
N THR A 343 -15.24 -4.79 -3.00
CA THR A 343 -14.62 -5.93 -2.31
C THR A 343 -15.51 -6.65 -1.35
N TRP A 344 -16.64 -6.04 -0.98
CA TRP A 344 -17.58 -6.66 -0.08
C TRP A 344 -18.54 -7.45 -0.94
N ASP A 345 -18.43 -8.76 -0.85
CA ASP A 345 -19.34 -9.73 -1.47
C ASP A 345 -20.81 -9.29 -1.27
N ASP A 346 -21.72 -9.64 -2.18
CA ASP A 346 -23.15 -9.25 -2.16
C ASP A 346 -23.84 -9.55 -0.81
N GLN A 347 -23.26 -10.46 -0.03
CA GLN A 347 -23.66 -10.79 1.34
C GLN A 347 -23.47 -9.62 2.34
N LEU A 348 -22.41 -8.83 2.20
CA LEU A 348 -22.08 -7.70 3.08
C LEU A 348 -22.75 -6.39 2.67
N ALA A 349 -23.12 -6.24 1.40
CA ALA A 349 -23.97 -5.15 0.92
C ALA A 349 -25.32 -5.08 1.68
N ARG A 350 -25.75 -6.18 2.31
CA ARG A 350 -26.95 -6.23 3.18
C ARG A 350 -26.75 -5.57 4.55
N TYR A 351 -25.51 -5.43 5.01
CA TYR A 351 -25.23 -4.77 6.29
C TYR A 351 -24.93 -3.29 6.03
N LYS A 352 -25.58 -2.39 6.80
CA LYS A 352 -25.26 -0.96 6.85
C LYS A 352 -23.73 -0.81 7.05
N PRO A 353 -22.95 -0.37 6.05
CA PRO A 353 -21.49 -0.46 6.12
C PRO A 353 -20.87 0.42 7.20
N GLU A 354 -21.60 1.41 7.68
CA GLU A 354 -21.29 2.13 8.91
C GLU A 354 -21.11 1.13 10.07
N ARG A 355 -21.94 0.09 10.18
CA ARG A 355 -21.77 -0.98 11.19
C ARG A 355 -20.52 -1.81 10.96
N CYS A 356 -20.10 -2.03 9.72
CA CYS A 356 -18.89 -2.82 9.44
C CYS A 356 -17.60 -2.04 9.71
N VAL A 357 -17.58 -0.75 9.33
CA VAL A 357 -16.44 0.13 9.56
C VAL A 357 -16.38 0.56 11.03
N LEU A 358 -17.51 1.03 11.55
CA LEU A 358 -17.59 1.60 12.89
C LEU A 358 -17.88 0.57 13.94
N GLY A 359 -18.52 -0.56 13.67
CA GLY A 359 -18.81 -1.59 14.69
C GLY A 359 -17.59 -2.01 15.51
N PRO A 360 -16.44 -2.32 14.87
CA PRO A 360 -15.20 -2.61 15.59
C PRO A 360 -14.68 -1.45 16.45
N LEU A 361 -14.97 -0.20 16.04
CA LEU A 361 -14.63 1.01 16.79
C LEU A 361 -15.63 1.22 17.94
N ILE A 362 -16.92 1.34 17.65
CA ILE A 362 -18.05 1.65 18.54
C ILE A 362 -18.12 0.72 19.73
N GLY A 363 -18.07 -0.61 19.52
CA GLY A 363 -18.15 -1.58 20.61
C GLY A 363 -16.97 -1.58 21.58
N ASN A 364 -16.04 -0.63 21.43
CA ASN A 364 -14.74 -0.63 22.06
C ASN A 364 -14.17 0.76 22.34
N VAL A 365 -14.94 1.85 22.13
CA VAL A 365 -14.40 3.21 22.26
C VAL A 365 -14.15 3.56 23.72
N ARG A 366 -13.04 4.26 23.96
CA ARG A 366 -12.57 4.63 25.30
C ARG A 366 -13.17 5.95 25.79
N PRO A 367 -13.22 6.16 27.13
CA PRO A 367 -13.59 7.44 27.74
C PRO A 367 -12.69 8.63 27.38
N SER A 368 -11.48 8.38 26.84
CA SER A 368 -10.50 9.45 26.56
C SER A 368 -10.75 10.17 25.23
N LEU A 369 -11.55 9.60 24.33
CA LEU A 369 -11.86 10.19 23.03
C LEU A 369 -12.93 11.26 23.25
N THR A 370 -12.58 12.52 23.03
CA THR A 370 -13.50 13.65 23.26
C THR A 370 -14.33 13.94 22.01
N GLU A 371 -13.70 13.82 20.84
CA GLU A 371 -14.31 14.09 19.55
C GLU A 371 -13.96 12.99 18.56
N TYR A 372 -14.96 12.54 17.82
CA TYR A 372 -14.74 11.74 16.63
C TYR A 372 -15.64 12.24 15.51
N GLU A 373 -15.07 12.32 14.32
CA GLU A 373 -15.77 12.74 13.14
C GLU A 373 -15.50 11.72 12.05
N VAL A 374 -16.57 11.09 11.57
CA VAL A 374 -16.49 10.18 10.42
C VAL A 374 -17.28 10.78 9.29
N ARG A 375 -16.60 11.02 8.18
CA ARG A 375 -17.18 11.49 6.93
C ARG A 375 -17.09 10.38 5.91
N PHE A 376 -18.25 10.02 5.35
CA PHE A 376 -18.31 9.10 4.24
C PHE A 376 -18.51 9.91 2.96
N THR A 377 -17.68 9.64 1.96
CA THR A 377 -17.83 10.21 0.62
C THR A 377 -18.35 9.12 -0.32
N PHE A 378 -19.57 9.32 -0.83
CA PHE A 378 -20.21 8.53 -1.87
C PHE A 378 -19.99 9.21 -3.23
N LEU A 379 -19.83 8.44 -4.31
CA LEU A 379 -19.87 8.94 -5.69
C LEU A 379 -21.32 8.92 -6.24
N PRO A 380 -21.67 9.69 -7.30
CA PRO A 380 -21.19 11.01 -7.72
C PRO A 380 -22.17 12.17 -7.41
N ASP A 381 -23.33 11.92 -6.79
CA ASP A 381 -24.32 12.96 -6.50
C ASP A 381 -24.26 13.40 -5.02
N ASP A 382 -23.27 14.22 -4.68
CA ASP A 382 -23.15 15.21 -3.56
C ASP A 382 -23.68 14.92 -2.13
N LEU A 383 -24.21 13.73 -1.83
CA LEU A 383 -24.69 13.38 -0.49
C LEU A 383 -23.52 12.99 0.41
N LEU A 384 -22.87 14.00 0.98
CA LEU A 384 -22.02 13.85 2.14
C LEU A 384 -22.88 13.53 3.35
N TYR A 385 -22.80 12.30 3.85
CA TYR A 385 -23.33 11.95 5.15
C TYR A 385 -22.28 12.25 6.22
N TRP A 386 -22.60 13.21 7.08
CA TRP A 386 -21.77 13.61 8.22
C TRP A 386 -22.37 13.00 9.47
N THR A 387 -21.57 12.25 10.21
CA THR A 387 -21.90 11.94 11.59
C THR A 387 -20.84 12.58 12.47
N ARG A 388 -21.03 13.87 12.78
CA ARG A 388 -20.29 14.52 13.86
C ARG A 388 -21.06 14.27 15.15
N ARG A 389 -20.55 13.37 15.97
CA ARG A 389 -21.12 13.10 17.29
C ARG A 389 -20.07 13.55 18.31
N PRO A 390 -20.36 14.54 19.19
CA PRO A 390 -19.61 14.60 20.44
C PRO A 390 -19.75 13.22 21.10
N PHE A 391 -18.67 12.69 21.67
CA PHE A 391 -18.73 11.36 22.26
C PHE A 391 -19.63 11.41 23.50
N VAL A 392 -20.92 11.19 23.32
CA VAL A 392 -21.83 10.81 24.39
C VAL A 392 -21.57 9.32 24.57
N SER A 393 -21.15 8.91 25.76
CA SER A 393 -21.08 7.49 26.11
C SER A 393 -22.40 6.85 25.70
N VAL A 394 -22.38 5.99 24.68
CA VAL A 394 -23.51 5.13 24.40
C VAL A 394 -23.56 4.18 25.58
N GLU A 395 -24.36 4.51 26.60
CA GLU A 395 -24.77 3.52 27.58
C GLU A 395 -25.41 2.38 26.80
N GLU A 396 -25.11 1.14 27.19
CA GLU A 396 -25.47 -0.13 26.51
C GLU A 396 -26.98 -0.33 26.22
N ASN A 397 -27.84 0.64 26.54
CA ASN A 397 -29.29 0.55 26.44
C ASN A 397 -29.90 1.20 25.18
N ASP A 398 -29.16 2.03 24.43
CA ASP A 398 -29.63 2.49 23.11
C ASP A 398 -29.30 1.44 22.06
N ILE A 399 -30.00 0.32 22.16
CA ILE A 399 -30.19 -0.61 21.05
C ILE A 399 -30.88 0.20 19.96
N TRP A 400 -30.19 0.36 18.83
CA TRP A 400 -30.73 0.93 17.60
C TRP A 400 -32.10 0.29 17.29
N GLU A 401 -33.20 0.97 17.62
CA GLU A 401 -34.53 0.57 17.15
C GLU A 401 -34.54 0.63 15.62
N GLU A 402 -35.12 -0.41 15.01
CA GLU A 402 -35.01 -0.77 13.58
C GLU A 402 -35.54 0.28 12.60
#